data_AF-A0A7S1WB50-F1
#
_entry.id   AF-A0A7S1WB50-F1
#
_cell.length_a   1.000
_cell.length_b   1.000
_cell.length_c   1.000
_cell.angle_alpha   90.00
_cell.angle_beta   90.00
_cell.angle_gamma   90.00
#
_symmetry.space_group_name_H-M   'P 1'
#
loop_
_entity.id
_entity.type
_entity.pdbx_description
1 polymer ?
#
loop_
_entity_poly.entity_id
_entity_poly.type
_entity_poly.pdbx_seq_one_letter_code
_entity_poly.pdbx_strand_id
1 'polypeptide(L)'
;RQGAKGDVLQKLEELEVRQEAKNHPQPWIKTQQADIIFAGVIIVYGLMTGVDVEVTVGAWPGKVPKGYETGMLIAQAVFGVVFLVELALHVMAEGFRYCLPFVVTYRRPLPDAPRQLRLERCSPAGFMDTAVILFGAAEVGISLAGAEGAFLAAAGPMRMLRLVRLVRVM
;
A
#
# COMPACT_ATOMS: atom_id res chain seq x y z
N ARG A 1 48.65 14.72 -21.50
CA ARG A 1 48.22 14.95 -20.10
C ARG A 1 47.02 15.87 -19.94
N GLN A 2 46.62 16.67 -20.95
CA GLN A 2 45.43 17.53 -20.85
C GLN A 2 44.09 16.77 -20.83
N GLY A 3 43.99 15.59 -21.47
CA GLY A 3 42.75 14.78 -21.47
C GLY A 3 42.32 14.23 -20.10
N ALA A 4 43.26 13.98 -19.18
CA ALA A 4 42.93 13.43 -17.86
C ALA A 4 42.23 14.45 -16.94
N LYS A 5 42.41 15.75 -17.18
CA LYS A 5 41.84 16.80 -16.34
C LYS A 5 40.35 17.04 -16.64
N GLY A 6 39.95 16.87 -17.90
CA GLY A 6 38.55 16.97 -18.31
C GLY A 6 37.68 15.84 -17.75
N ASP A 7 38.21 14.61 -17.77
CA ASP A 7 37.49 13.41 -17.29
C ASP A 7 37.20 13.45 -15.78
N VAL A 8 38.11 14.04 -14.99
CA VAL A 8 37.92 14.21 -13.54
C VAL A 8 36.88 15.27 -13.22
N LEU A 9 36.88 16.40 -13.95
CA LEU A 9 35.88 17.46 -13.76
C LEU A 9 34.47 16.94 -14.07
N GLN A 10 34.33 16.15 -15.14
CA GLN A 10 33.05 15.58 -15.53
C GLN A 10 32.51 14.58 -14.47
N LYS A 11 33.40 13.78 -13.85
CA LYS A 11 33.02 12.89 -12.74
C LYS A 11 32.64 13.64 -11.47
N LEU A 12 33.29 14.77 -11.17
CA LEU A 12 32.95 15.59 -10.01
C LEU A 12 31.57 16.22 -10.18
N GLU A 13 31.28 16.75 -11.36
CA GLU A 13 29.96 17.32 -11.68
C GLU A 13 28.86 16.25 -11.62
N GLU A 14 29.11 15.04 -12.12
CA GLU A 14 28.15 13.92 -12.00
C GLU A 14 27.93 13.51 -10.53
N LEU A 15 28.97 13.54 -9.69
CA LEU A 15 28.86 13.23 -8.27
C LEU A 15 28.11 14.32 -7.50
N GLU A 16 28.36 15.59 -7.78
CA GLU A 16 27.62 16.71 -7.19
C GLU A 16 26.14 16.65 -7.54
N VAL A 17 25.79 16.43 -8.81
CA VAL A 17 24.38 16.28 -9.24
C VAL A 17 23.73 15.06 -8.57
N ARG A 18 24.43 13.93 -8.44
CA ARG A 18 23.92 12.76 -7.71
C ARG A 18 23.76 13.02 -6.21
N GLN A 19 24.62 13.85 -5.63
CA GLN A 19 24.60 14.18 -4.20
C GLN A 19 23.50 15.20 -3.88
N GLU A 20 23.29 16.20 -4.74
CA GLU A 20 22.13 17.09 -4.67
C GLU A 20 20.83 16.31 -4.84
N ALA A 21 20.78 15.37 -5.79
CA ALA A 21 19.62 14.48 -5.97
C ALA A 21 19.34 13.62 -4.71
N LYS A 22 20.39 13.23 -3.97
CA LYS A 22 20.27 12.50 -2.70
C LYS A 22 19.88 13.39 -1.51
N ASN A 23 20.15 14.69 -1.59
CA ASN A 23 19.85 15.64 -0.52
C ASN A 23 18.40 16.13 -0.54
N HIS A 24 17.61 15.79 -1.55
CA HIS A 24 16.18 16.06 -1.50
C HIS A 24 15.54 15.23 -0.38
N PRO A 25 14.74 15.85 0.52
CA PRO A 25 14.09 15.14 1.60
C PRO A 25 13.17 14.07 1.02
N GLN A 26 13.59 12.81 1.14
CA GLN A 26 12.76 11.69 0.72
C GLN A 26 11.59 11.59 1.71
N PRO A 27 10.33 11.45 1.23
CA PRO A 27 9.19 11.32 2.13
C PRO A 27 9.38 10.09 3.02
N TRP A 28 9.12 10.23 4.32
CA TRP A 28 9.37 9.20 5.33
C TRP A 28 8.72 7.85 4.99
N ILE A 29 7.59 7.87 4.28
CA ILE A 29 6.88 6.67 3.80
C ILE A 29 7.74 5.77 2.88
N LYS A 30 8.82 6.30 2.30
CA LYS A 30 9.77 5.52 1.47
C LYS A 30 10.95 4.96 2.27
N THR A 31 10.98 5.17 3.58
CA THR A 31 12.03 4.64 4.45
C THR A 31 11.67 3.24 4.92
N GLN A 32 12.68 2.39 5.11
CA GLN A 32 12.50 1.03 5.64
C GLN A 32 11.80 1.02 7.02
N GLN A 33 11.92 2.10 7.79
CA GLN A 33 11.26 2.22 9.09
C GLN A 33 9.74 2.27 8.95
N ALA A 34 9.23 3.03 7.97
CA ALA A 34 7.80 3.09 7.70
C ALA A 34 7.28 1.72 7.26
N ASP A 35 8.00 1.04 6.35
CA ASP A 35 7.65 -0.30 5.88
C ASP A 35 7.57 -1.31 7.04
N ILE A 36 8.52 -1.29 7.97
CA ILE A 36 8.52 -2.18 9.15
C ILE A 36 7.32 -1.90 10.05
N ILE A 37 6.97 -0.62 10.27
CA ILE A 37 5.83 -0.25 11.11
C ILE A 37 4.52 -0.75 10.48
N PHE A 38 4.31 -0.48 9.19
CA PHE A 38 3.10 -0.92 8.50
C PHE A 38 3.03 -2.44 8.38
N ALA A 39 4.15 -3.12 8.14
CA ALA A 39 4.23 -4.57 8.19
C ALA A 39 3.80 -5.12 9.56
N GLY A 40 4.28 -4.52 10.65
CA GLY A 40 3.87 -4.86 12.01
C GLY A 40 2.36 -4.70 12.24
N VAL A 41 1.79 -3.58 11.78
CA VAL A 41 0.34 -3.32 11.84
C VAL A 41 -0.45 -4.38 11.06
N ILE A 42 0.00 -4.75 9.86
CA ILE A 42 -0.62 -5.80 9.02
C ILE A 42 -0.59 -7.15 9.74
N ILE A 43 0.53 -7.52 10.38
CA ILE A 43 0.66 -8.78 11.11
C ILE A 43 -0.34 -8.82 12.27
N VAL A 44 -0.41 -7.76 13.09
CA VAL A 44 -1.36 -7.68 14.21
C VAL A 44 -2.80 -7.78 13.71
N TYR A 45 -3.13 -7.06 12.64
CA TYR A 45 -4.44 -7.12 12.01
C TYR A 45 -4.77 -8.51 11.47
N GLY A 46 -3.79 -9.19 10.85
CA GLY A 46 -3.93 -10.56 10.34
C GLY A 46 -4.19 -11.57 11.45
N LEU A 47 -3.47 -11.48 12.57
CA LEU A 47 -3.70 -12.33 13.75
C LEU A 47 -5.10 -12.13 14.33
N MET A 48 -5.52 -10.88 14.51
CA MET A 48 -6.86 -10.54 14.98
C MET A 48 -7.94 -11.09 14.05
N THR A 49 -7.73 -10.97 12.74
CA THR A 49 -8.64 -11.50 11.72
C THR A 49 -8.69 -13.03 11.75
N GLY A 50 -7.56 -13.71 11.99
CA GLY A 50 -7.51 -15.16 12.16
C GLY A 50 -8.38 -15.64 13.33
N VAL A 51 -8.24 -14.98 14.49
CA VAL A 51 -9.09 -15.26 15.66
C VAL A 51 -10.57 -15.08 15.32
N ASP A 52 -10.90 -14.01 14.60
CA ASP A 52 -12.28 -13.74 14.20
C ASP A 52 -12.87 -14.79 13.27
N VAL A 53 -12.07 -15.32 12.35
CA VAL A 53 -12.49 -16.43 11.49
C VAL A 53 -12.76 -17.69 12.32
N GLU A 54 -11.88 -18.05 13.26
CA GLU A 54 -12.08 -19.21 14.13
C GLU A 54 -13.33 -19.09 15.01
N VAL A 55 -13.58 -17.89 15.54
CA VAL A 55 -14.78 -17.57 16.32
C VAL A 55 -16.04 -17.67 15.45
N THR A 56 -16.01 -17.11 14.24
CA THR A 56 -17.17 -17.11 13.32
C THR A 56 -17.51 -18.51 12.81
N VAL A 57 -16.50 -19.34 12.54
CA VAL A 57 -16.69 -20.74 12.09
C VAL A 57 -17.14 -21.66 13.24
N GLY A 58 -17.16 -21.16 14.48
CA GLY A 58 -17.55 -21.95 15.65
C GLY A 58 -16.52 -23.00 16.05
N ALA A 59 -15.28 -22.86 15.59
CA ALA A 59 -14.16 -23.72 15.99
C ALA A 59 -13.68 -23.41 17.42
N TRP A 60 -14.05 -22.24 17.95
CA TRP A 60 -13.67 -21.82 19.29
C TRP A 60 -14.46 -22.57 20.39
N PRO A 61 -13.79 -23.25 21.34
CA PRO A 61 -14.45 -24.09 22.34
C PRO A 61 -15.20 -23.31 23.45
N GLY A 62 -15.14 -21.99 23.46
CA GLY A 62 -15.74 -21.12 24.49
C GLY A 62 -16.98 -20.35 24.05
N LYS A 63 -17.82 -19.96 25.01
CA LYS A 63 -18.92 -19.00 24.75
C LYS A 63 -18.34 -17.64 24.37
N VAL A 64 -18.69 -17.16 23.17
CA VAL A 64 -18.28 -15.83 22.70
C VAL A 64 -18.89 -14.76 23.63
N PRO A 65 -18.08 -13.84 24.18
CA PRO A 65 -18.60 -12.81 25.07
C PRO A 65 -19.53 -11.84 24.32
N LYS A 66 -20.61 -11.43 25.00
CA LYS A 66 -21.54 -10.41 24.49
C LYS A 66 -20.79 -9.08 24.35
N GLY A 67 -20.51 -8.68 23.12
CA GLY A 67 -19.70 -7.48 22.80
C GLY A 67 -18.45 -7.75 21.96
N TYR A 68 -18.09 -9.02 21.75
CA TYR A 68 -16.99 -9.40 20.87
C TYR A 68 -17.17 -8.85 19.45
N GLU A 69 -18.36 -9.02 18.86
CA GLU A 69 -18.67 -8.56 17.49
C GLU A 69 -18.49 -7.05 17.35
N THR A 70 -19.02 -6.27 18.30
CA THR A 70 -18.87 -4.81 18.31
C THR A 70 -17.41 -4.40 18.47
N GLY A 71 -16.67 -5.06 19.37
CA GLY A 71 -15.24 -4.79 19.57
C GLY A 71 -14.42 -5.10 18.32
N MET A 72 -14.71 -6.21 17.65
CA MET A 72 -14.06 -6.60 16.41
C MET A 72 -14.35 -5.62 15.28
N LEU A 73 -15.60 -5.15 15.16
CA LEU A 73 -15.98 -4.14 14.17
C LEU A 73 -15.27 -2.80 14.40
N ILE A 74 -15.17 -2.35 15.66
CA ILE A 74 -14.41 -1.15 16.01
C ILE A 74 -12.94 -1.33 15.65
N ALA A 75 -12.33 -2.46 15.99
CA ALA A 75 -10.93 -2.73 15.67
C ALA A 75 -10.71 -2.75 14.15
N GLN A 76 -11.58 -3.41 13.38
CA GLN A 76 -11.54 -3.41 11.92
C GLN A 76 -11.64 -1.99 11.33
N ALA A 77 -12.51 -1.14 11.88
CA ALA A 77 -12.63 0.26 11.47
C ALA A 77 -11.35 1.04 11.76
N VAL A 78 -10.75 0.89 12.95
CA VAL A 78 -9.48 1.55 13.33
C VAL A 78 -8.35 1.15 12.39
N PHE A 79 -8.13 -0.15 12.16
CA PHE A 79 -7.12 -0.62 11.21
C PHE A 79 -7.41 -0.15 9.78
N GLY A 80 -8.68 -0.13 9.39
CA GLY A 80 -9.11 0.42 8.09
C GLY A 80 -8.69 1.88 7.92
N VAL A 81 -8.87 2.72 8.94
CA VAL A 81 -8.40 4.12 8.92
C VAL A 81 -6.87 4.19 8.83
N VAL A 82 -6.13 3.36 9.58
CA VAL A 82 -4.66 3.33 9.50
C VAL A 82 -4.19 3.00 8.09
N PHE A 83 -4.80 2.02 7.43
CA PHE A 83 -4.48 1.67 6.04
C PHE A 83 -4.90 2.72 5.02
N LEU A 84 -6.02 3.43 5.25
CA LEU A 84 -6.40 4.57 4.42
C LEU A 84 -5.37 5.70 4.51
N VAL A 85 -4.85 5.97 5.71
CA VAL A 85 -3.78 6.96 5.92
C VAL A 85 -2.48 6.51 5.23
N GLU A 86 -2.08 5.25 5.39
CA GLU A 86 -0.93 4.66 4.68
C GLU A 86 -1.04 4.87 3.16
N LEU A 87 -2.19 4.50 2.59
CA LEU A 87 -2.47 4.66 1.16
C LEU A 87 -2.43 6.13 0.74
N ALA A 88 -3.03 7.03 1.51
CA ALA A 88 -3.01 8.45 1.24
C ALA A 88 -1.56 9.00 1.22
N LEU A 89 -0.71 8.58 2.17
CA LEU A 89 0.70 8.96 2.21
C LEU A 89 1.47 8.44 0.99
N HIS A 90 1.23 7.20 0.56
CA HIS A 90 1.83 6.66 -0.66
C HIS A 90 1.37 7.42 -1.92
N VAL A 91 0.07 7.70 -2.03
CA VAL A 91 -0.48 8.50 -3.15
C VAL A 91 0.08 9.92 -3.14
N MET A 92 0.30 10.53 -1.98
CA MET A 92 0.94 11.85 -1.90
C MET A 92 2.42 11.81 -2.29
N ALA A 93 3.13 10.72 -1.96
CA ALA A 93 4.56 10.57 -2.25
C ALA A 93 4.87 10.15 -3.70
N GLU A 94 3.95 9.45 -4.36
CA GLU A 94 4.17 8.85 -5.69
C GLU A 94 3.15 9.31 -6.75
N GLY A 95 2.12 10.04 -6.31
CA GLY A 95 0.98 10.44 -7.13
C GLY A 95 -0.01 9.30 -7.37
N PHE A 96 -1.01 9.57 -8.22
CA PHE A 96 -2.00 8.59 -8.66
C PHE A 96 -1.42 7.37 -9.38
N ARG A 97 -0.13 7.42 -9.75
CA ARG A 97 0.55 6.29 -10.39
C ARG A 97 0.53 5.04 -9.53
N TYR A 98 0.57 5.21 -8.22
CA TYR A 98 0.50 4.10 -7.27
C TYR A 98 -0.81 3.29 -7.38
N CYS A 99 -1.92 3.94 -7.67
CA CYS A 99 -3.25 3.32 -7.68
C CYS A 99 -3.66 2.71 -9.02
N LEU A 100 -2.93 3.00 -10.10
CA LEU A 100 -3.34 2.58 -11.45
C LEU A 100 -2.45 1.43 -11.94
N PRO A 101 -3.05 0.36 -12.51
CA PRO A 101 -2.28 -0.75 -13.07
C PRO A 101 -1.52 -0.34 -14.34
N PHE A 102 -1.99 0.71 -15.01
CA PHE A 102 -1.38 1.28 -16.20
C PHE A 102 -1.39 2.81 -16.10
N VAL A 103 -0.21 3.43 -16.19
CA VAL A 103 -0.09 4.88 -16.34
C VAL A 103 0.53 5.15 -17.71
N VAL A 104 -0.20 5.85 -18.56
CA VAL A 104 0.35 6.35 -19.82
C VAL A 104 1.06 7.66 -19.53
N THR A 105 2.37 7.58 -19.29
CA THR A 105 3.20 8.77 -19.12
C THR A 105 3.60 9.33 -20.48
N TYR A 106 2.99 10.46 -20.86
CA TYR A 106 3.48 11.27 -21.97
C TYR A 106 4.71 12.05 -21.52
N ARG A 107 5.90 11.45 -21.65
CA ARG A 107 7.15 12.20 -21.51
C ARG A 107 7.24 13.15 -22.70
N ARG A 108 7.36 14.47 -22.47
CA ARG A 108 7.61 15.42 -23.58
C ARG A 108 8.85 14.92 -24.33
N PRO A 109 8.76 14.68 -25.65
CA PRO A 109 9.92 14.27 -26.41
C PRO A 109 10.97 15.38 -26.37
N LEU A 110 12.24 15.01 -26.27
CA LEU A 110 13.33 15.89 -26.68
C LEU A 110 13.10 16.24 -28.17
N PRO A 111 13.47 17.46 -28.63
CA PRO A 111 13.14 17.96 -29.96
C PRO A 111 13.45 17.00 -31.11
N ASP A 112 14.48 16.15 -30.97
CA ASP A 112 14.94 15.26 -32.04
C ASP A 112 14.77 13.75 -31.74
N ALA A 113 14.05 13.38 -30.67
CA ALA A 113 13.87 11.97 -30.30
C ALA A 113 12.53 11.40 -30.82
N PRO A 114 12.51 10.19 -31.42
CA PRO A 114 11.27 9.54 -31.81
C PRO A 114 10.38 9.29 -30.59
N ARG A 115 9.07 9.57 -30.72
CA ARG A 115 8.08 9.37 -29.67
C ARG A 115 8.02 7.89 -29.27
N GLN A 116 8.71 7.54 -28.20
CA GLN A 116 8.61 6.21 -27.61
C GLN A 116 7.54 6.23 -26.52
N LEU A 117 6.40 5.59 -26.82
CA LEU A 117 5.41 5.24 -25.81
C LEU A 117 6.01 4.14 -24.93
N ARG A 118 6.65 4.53 -23.84
CA ARG A 118 7.12 3.58 -22.84
C ARG A 118 5.97 3.30 -21.86
N LEU A 119 5.37 2.12 -21.98
CA LEU A 119 4.51 1.58 -20.92
C LEU A 119 5.43 1.23 -19.74
N GLU A 120 5.60 2.16 -18.81
CA GLU A 120 6.19 1.83 -17.51
C GLU A 120 5.17 0.93 -16.78
N ARG A 121 5.55 -0.33 -16.53
CA ARG A 121 4.75 -1.21 -15.69
C ARG A 121 4.73 -0.61 -14.29
N CYS A 122 3.56 -0.22 -13.80
CA CYS A 122 3.40 0.11 -12.38
C CYS A 122 3.66 -1.11 -11.52
N SER A 123 4.03 -0.88 -10.26
CA SER A 123 4.17 -1.97 -9.29
C SER A 123 2.80 -2.64 -9.10
N PRO A 124 2.62 -3.91 -9.50
CA PRO A 124 1.33 -4.60 -9.33
C PRO A 124 0.90 -4.66 -7.86
N ALA A 125 1.87 -4.61 -6.94
CA ALA A 125 1.65 -4.50 -5.51
C ALA A 125 0.80 -3.28 -5.11
N GLY A 126 1.12 -2.07 -5.58
CA GLY A 126 0.39 -0.83 -5.21
C GLY A 126 -1.07 -0.79 -5.70
N PHE A 127 -1.33 -1.35 -6.87
CA PHE A 127 -2.70 -1.50 -7.38
C PHE A 127 -3.52 -2.45 -6.51
N MET A 128 -2.94 -3.61 -6.20
CA MET A 128 -3.58 -4.63 -5.37
C MET A 128 -3.89 -4.09 -3.97
N ASP A 129 -2.94 -3.34 -3.40
CA ASP A 129 -3.06 -2.61 -2.14
C ASP A 129 -4.26 -1.66 -2.11
N THR A 130 -4.36 -0.81 -3.13
CA THR A 130 -5.44 0.16 -3.30
C THR A 130 -6.79 -0.55 -3.40
N ALA A 131 -6.87 -1.62 -4.20
CA ALA A 131 -8.10 -2.39 -4.35
C ALA A 131 -8.56 -2.98 -3.02
N VAL A 132 -7.66 -3.63 -2.27
CA VAL A 132 -7.96 -4.24 -0.97
C VAL A 132 -8.48 -3.21 0.03
N ILE A 133 -7.86 -2.02 0.10
CA ILE A 133 -8.31 -0.95 1.00
C ILE A 133 -9.69 -0.43 0.60
N LEU A 134 -9.94 -0.19 -0.69
CA LEU A 134 -11.24 0.29 -1.17
C LEU A 134 -12.35 -0.70 -0.88
N PHE A 135 -12.11 -1.99 -1.12
CA PHE A 135 -13.07 -3.05 -0.78
C PHE A 135 -13.32 -3.11 0.73
N GLY A 136 -12.26 -3.01 1.54
CA GLY A 136 -12.41 -2.99 2.99
C GLY A 136 -13.15 -1.77 3.53
N ALA A 137 -12.94 -0.59 2.93
CA ALA A 137 -13.67 0.62 3.28
C ALA A 137 -15.16 0.52 2.89
N ALA A 138 -15.46 -0.05 1.71
CA ALA A 138 -16.82 -0.31 1.28
C ALA A 138 -17.54 -1.30 2.22
N GLU A 139 -16.87 -2.38 2.64
CA GLU A 139 -17.40 -3.36 3.60
C GLU A 139 -17.79 -2.72 4.94
N VAL A 140 -16.93 -1.86 5.49
CA VAL A 140 -17.22 -1.11 6.72
C VAL A 140 -18.38 -0.13 6.50
N GLY A 141 -18.40 0.59 5.38
CA GLY A 141 -19.47 1.53 5.06
C GLY A 141 -20.84 0.85 4.92
N ILE A 142 -20.89 -0.33 4.30
CA ILE A 142 -22.11 -1.14 4.16
C ILE A 142 -22.56 -1.68 5.53
N SER A 143 -21.62 -2.18 6.34
CA SER A 143 -21.91 -2.65 7.71
C SER A 143 -22.53 -1.53 8.56
N LEU A 144 -22.00 -0.31 8.47
CA LEU A 144 -22.55 0.86 9.16
C LEU A 144 -23.93 1.28 8.65
N ALA A 145 -24.26 0.97 7.39
CA ALA A 145 -25.57 1.26 6.79
C ALA A 145 -26.65 0.22 7.14
N GLY A 146 -26.32 -0.84 7.90
CA GLY A 146 -27.27 -1.86 8.33
C GLY A 146 -27.78 -2.79 7.22
N ALA A 147 -27.05 -2.90 6.10
CA ALA A 147 -27.44 -3.76 4.98
C ALA A 147 -26.88 -5.20 5.17
N GLU A 148 -27.52 -5.99 6.04
CA GLU A 148 -26.95 -7.26 6.53
C GLU A 148 -27.16 -8.49 5.64
N GLY A 149 -27.93 -8.41 4.55
CA GLY A 149 -28.50 -9.61 3.91
C GLY A 149 -27.60 -10.45 2.99
N ALA A 150 -26.57 -9.89 2.35
CA ALA A 150 -25.84 -10.58 1.27
C ALA A 150 -24.31 -10.56 1.39
N PHE A 151 -23.74 -9.70 2.23
CA PHE A 151 -22.29 -9.46 2.28
C PHE A 151 -21.53 -10.34 3.27
N LEU A 152 -22.21 -10.97 4.26
CA LEU A 152 -21.57 -11.86 5.23
C LEU A 152 -20.84 -13.04 4.57
N ALA A 153 -21.35 -13.55 3.43
CA ALA A 153 -20.68 -14.60 2.67
C ALA A 153 -19.44 -14.12 1.89
N ALA A 154 -19.38 -12.83 1.53
CA ALA A 154 -18.26 -12.22 0.80
C ALA A 154 -17.19 -11.61 1.73
N ALA A 155 -17.52 -11.41 3.01
CA ALA A 155 -16.60 -10.86 4.01
C ALA A 155 -15.38 -11.77 4.26
N GLY A 156 -15.57 -13.10 4.24
CA GLY A 156 -14.48 -14.07 4.44
C GLY A 156 -13.35 -13.95 3.41
N PRO A 157 -13.64 -14.02 2.09
CA PRO A 157 -12.64 -13.83 1.05
C PRO A 157 -11.94 -12.47 1.09
N MET A 158 -12.66 -11.38 1.40
CA MET A 158 -12.07 -10.04 1.49
C MET A 158 -11.04 -9.94 2.62
N ARG A 159 -11.30 -10.59 3.77
CA ARG A 159 -10.35 -10.68 4.88
C ARG A 159 -9.07 -11.42 4.49
N MET A 160 -9.20 -12.49 3.71
CA MET A 160 -8.04 -13.25 3.20
C MET A 160 -7.22 -12.45 2.18
N LEU A 161 -7.87 -11.64 1.33
CA LEU A 161 -7.17 -10.75 0.40
C LEU A 161 -6.29 -9.71 1.13
N ARG A 162 -6.66 -9.30 2.35
CA ARG A 162 -5.83 -8.41 3.18
C ARG A 162 -4.51 -9.06 3.61
N LEU A 163 -4.46 -10.39 3.76
CA LEU A 163 -3.24 -11.13 4.08
C LEU A 163 -2.24 -11.16 2.93
N VAL A 164 -2.71 -11.05 1.67
CA VAL A 164 -1.81 -10.99 0.51
C VAL A 164 -0.91 -9.75 0.56
N ARG A 165 -1.26 -8.71 1.32
CA ARG A 165 -0.39 -7.56 1.57
C ARG A 165 0.93 -7.94 2.28
N LEU A 166 0.97 -9.05 3.04
CA LEU A 166 2.20 -9.58 3.62
C LEU A 166 3.22 -10.03 2.56
N VAL A 167 2.76 -10.44 1.38
CA VAL A 167 3.64 -10.86 0.28
C VAL A 167 4.50 -9.69 -0.22
N ARG A 168 4.07 -8.44 -0.03
CA ARG A 168 4.87 -7.25 -0.39
C ARG A 168 6.07 -7.04 0.55
N VAL A 169 5.98 -7.51 1.80
CA VAL A 169 7.01 -7.32 2.81
C VAL A 169 8.20 -8.29 2.59
N MET A 170 7.98 -9.38 1.86
CA MET A 170 8.99 -10.36 1.47
C MET A 170 9.64 -10.03 0.13
#